data_AF-A0A8C5FEM4-F1
#
_entry.id   AF-A0A8C5FEM4-F1
#
_cell.length_a   1.000
_cell.length_b   1.000
_cell.length_c   1.000
_cell.angle_alpha   90.00
_cell.angle_beta   90.00
_cell.angle_gamma   90.00
#
_symmetry.space_group_name_H-M   'P 1'
#
loop_
_entity.id
_entity.type
_entity.pdbx_description
1 polymer ?
#
loop_
_entity_poly.entity_id
_entity_poly.type
_entity_poly.pdbx_seq_one_letter_code
_entity_poly.pdbx_strand_id
1 'polypeptide(L)'
;MIHELLLALSGYPGSIFTWNKRTGLQVSQDIPFLHPSEASVLNRLCKLGSDYIRFTEFIEQHTGHVHQQEHHSNPPSQAGLNGIYLRAFCTGLDTMLQPYRQALLDLEQEFLGDPHLTISHVNYMLDQFQLLFPSVMVVVETIKSQKIHGCQILETVYKHSCGGLPPVRMALEKILAVCHGVMYKQLAAWMLHGLLLDQSEEFYIKQGPSAGGAAANQEEEEEDLGIGGLSGKQLRELQDLRLIEEENMLAPSLQQFSLRVEMLPSYIPIRVAEKILFVGESVQMFENHNHSPSRAGSILKHQEDLFAAELHRLKQQPLFSLVDFENLIDGIRSTVAEHLWTLMVEESDLLGQLKIIKDFYLLGRGELYQVFIDHAQHMLKTPPTAVTEHDVNVAFQQAAHKVLLDDDNLLPLLHLTIDYQGKEGKDPTGTREGATPPQDSSPREVPPTGWAALGLAYKVQWPLHILFTPAVLENRQYGEA
;
A
#
# COMPACT_ATOMS: atom_id res chain seq x y z
N MET A 1 -34.26 -40.97 -12.96
CA MET A 1 -34.02 -39.63 -13.56
C MET A 1 -33.81 -38.55 -12.51
N ILE A 2 -34.63 -38.45 -11.45
CA ILE A 2 -34.45 -37.45 -10.39
C ILE A 2 -33.09 -37.59 -9.67
N HIS A 3 -32.66 -38.83 -9.36
CA HIS A 3 -31.32 -39.06 -8.80
C HIS A 3 -30.19 -38.52 -9.70
N GLU A 4 -30.23 -38.83 -11.00
CA GLU A 4 -29.27 -38.29 -12.00
C GLU A 4 -29.33 -36.76 -12.10
N LEU A 5 -30.52 -36.16 -11.92
CA LEU A 5 -30.70 -34.71 -11.92
C LEU A 5 -30.05 -34.08 -10.69
N LEU A 6 -30.24 -34.65 -9.50
CA LEU A 6 -29.61 -34.16 -8.27
C LEU A 6 -28.07 -34.29 -8.34
N LEU A 7 -27.55 -35.40 -8.88
CA LEU A 7 -26.11 -35.56 -9.14
C LEU A 7 -25.58 -34.49 -10.09
N ALA A 8 -26.31 -34.22 -11.18
CA ALA A 8 -25.92 -33.20 -12.16
C ALA A 8 -25.96 -31.78 -11.57
N LEU A 9 -26.95 -31.47 -10.72
CA LEU A 9 -27.06 -30.21 -9.99
C LEU A 9 -25.96 -30.04 -8.92
N SER A 10 -25.48 -31.14 -8.35
CA SER A 10 -24.32 -31.19 -7.45
C SER A 10 -22.98 -31.09 -8.19
N GLY A 11 -22.99 -31.01 -9.53
CA GLY A 11 -21.80 -30.83 -10.35
C GLY A 11 -21.18 -32.09 -10.93
N TYR A 12 -21.87 -33.24 -10.85
CA TYR A 12 -21.41 -34.51 -11.41
C TYR A 12 -22.18 -34.85 -12.69
N PRO A 13 -21.57 -34.69 -13.89
CA PRO A 13 -22.23 -35.02 -15.15
C PRO A 13 -22.50 -36.52 -15.28
N GLY A 14 -23.60 -36.86 -15.93
CA GLY A 14 -24.02 -38.24 -16.17
C GLY A 14 -24.24 -38.55 -17.66
N SER A 15 -24.88 -39.70 -17.92
CA SER A 15 -25.27 -40.11 -19.28
C SER A 15 -26.53 -39.40 -19.77
N ILE A 16 -27.45 -39.08 -18.86
CA ILE A 16 -28.69 -38.33 -19.14
C ILE A 16 -28.41 -36.83 -19.21
N PHE A 17 -27.62 -36.32 -18.27
CA PHE A 17 -27.23 -34.91 -18.16
C PHE A 17 -25.75 -34.77 -18.50
N THR A 18 -25.46 -34.41 -19.75
CA THR A 18 -24.09 -34.37 -20.27
C THR A 18 -23.48 -32.98 -20.09
N TRP A 19 -22.18 -32.92 -19.80
CA TRP A 19 -21.45 -31.67 -19.64
C TRP A 19 -20.67 -31.30 -20.89
N ASN A 20 -20.85 -30.05 -21.33
CA ASN A 20 -20.05 -29.46 -22.40
C ASN A 20 -19.44 -28.14 -21.92
N LYS A 21 -18.12 -27.98 -22.09
CA LYS A 21 -17.39 -26.78 -21.66
C LYS A 21 -17.95 -25.47 -22.24
N ARG A 22 -18.53 -25.49 -23.45
CA ARG A 22 -19.08 -24.29 -24.09
C ARG A 22 -20.52 -23.99 -23.66
N THR A 23 -21.36 -25.01 -23.66
CA THR A 23 -22.81 -24.83 -23.49
C THR A 23 -23.31 -25.15 -22.09
N GLY A 24 -22.44 -25.67 -21.22
CA GLY A 24 -22.78 -26.14 -19.89
C GLY A 24 -23.41 -27.53 -19.90
N LEU A 25 -24.13 -27.83 -18.83
CA LEU A 25 -24.91 -29.04 -18.62
C LEU A 25 -26.15 -29.03 -19.53
N GLN A 26 -26.44 -30.15 -20.19
CA GLN A 26 -27.58 -30.30 -21.09
C GLN A 26 -28.27 -31.66 -20.92
N VAL A 27 -29.59 -31.69 -21.14
CA VAL A 27 -30.35 -32.93 -21.19
C VAL A 27 -30.14 -33.59 -22.56
N SER A 28 -29.91 -34.89 -22.58
CA SER A 28 -29.87 -35.66 -23.83
C SER A 28 -31.18 -35.52 -24.60
N GLN A 29 -31.10 -35.25 -25.91
CA GLN A 29 -32.26 -34.96 -26.76
C GLN A 29 -33.08 -36.20 -27.12
N ASP A 30 -32.55 -37.40 -26.89
CA ASP A 30 -33.11 -38.67 -27.38
C ASP A 30 -33.82 -39.48 -26.28
N ILE A 31 -34.53 -38.81 -25.36
CA ILE A 31 -35.24 -39.48 -24.27
C ILE A 31 -36.73 -39.63 -24.63
N PRO A 32 -37.20 -40.84 -25.00
CA PRO A 32 -38.53 -41.04 -25.60
C PRO A 32 -39.70 -40.84 -24.62
N PHE A 33 -39.43 -40.82 -23.31
CA PHE A 33 -40.45 -40.72 -22.27
C PHE A 33 -40.61 -39.31 -21.68
N LEU A 34 -39.84 -38.31 -22.14
CA LEU A 34 -39.96 -36.94 -21.66
C LEU A 34 -40.83 -36.08 -22.56
N HIS A 35 -41.77 -35.37 -21.96
CA HIS A 35 -42.53 -34.36 -22.68
C HIS A 35 -41.63 -33.14 -22.98
N PRO A 36 -41.78 -32.45 -24.12
CA PRO A 36 -40.97 -31.26 -24.46
C PRO A 36 -40.96 -30.19 -23.36
N SER A 37 -42.06 -30.02 -22.63
CA SER A 37 -42.15 -29.10 -21.48
C SER A 37 -41.25 -29.52 -20.31
N GLU A 38 -41.18 -30.81 -20.01
CA GLU A 38 -40.32 -31.34 -18.95
C GLU A 38 -38.85 -31.18 -19.34
N ALA A 39 -38.51 -31.45 -20.60
CA ALA A 39 -37.18 -31.20 -21.12
C ALA A 39 -36.79 -29.71 -21.01
N SER A 40 -37.73 -28.78 -21.22
CA SER A 40 -37.48 -27.35 -21.04
C SER A 40 -37.16 -26.99 -19.58
N VAL A 41 -37.94 -27.51 -18.61
CA VAL A 41 -37.69 -27.30 -17.17
C VAL A 41 -36.36 -27.92 -16.75
N LEU A 42 -36.05 -29.14 -17.21
CA LEU A 42 -34.78 -29.79 -16.94
C LEU A 42 -33.60 -28.99 -17.51
N ASN A 43 -33.72 -28.41 -18.70
CA ASN A 43 -32.69 -27.53 -19.25
C ASN A 43 -32.54 -26.23 -18.45
N ARG A 44 -33.64 -25.68 -17.88
CA ARG A 44 -33.59 -24.53 -16.95
C ARG A 44 -32.79 -24.89 -15.69
N LEU A 45 -33.04 -26.07 -15.11
CA LEU A 45 -32.28 -26.59 -13.98
C LEU A 45 -30.82 -26.89 -14.34
N CYS A 46 -30.55 -27.39 -15.54
CA CYS A 46 -29.17 -27.63 -15.98
C CYS A 46 -28.34 -26.35 -16.07
N LYS A 47 -28.94 -25.20 -16.42
CA LYS A 47 -28.25 -23.91 -16.36
C LYS A 47 -27.80 -23.58 -14.94
N LEU A 48 -28.65 -23.84 -13.94
CA LEU A 48 -28.31 -23.65 -12.53
C LEU A 48 -27.11 -24.53 -12.12
N GLY A 49 -27.14 -25.82 -12.47
CA GLY A 49 -26.01 -26.73 -12.24
C GLY A 49 -24.74 -26.30 -12.99
N SER A 50 -24.88 -25.70 -14.16
CA SER A 50 -23.75 -25.15 -14.92
C SER A 50 -23.09 -23.97 -14.24
N ASP A 51 -23.89 -23.06 -13.70
CA ASP A 51 -23.39 -21.92 -12.93
C ASP A 51 -22.70 -22.42 -11.65
N TYR A 52 -23.27 -23.42 -10.97
CA TYR A 52 -22.66 -24.04 -9.80
C TYR A 52 -21.29 -24.66 -10.09
N ILE A 53 -21.16 -25.44 -11.17
CA ILE A 53 -19.87 -26.02 -11.58
C ILE A 53 -18.85 -24.91 -11.84
N ARG A 54 -19.23 -23.87 -12.58
CA ARG A 54 -18.34 -22.73 -12.89
C ARG A 54 -17.93 -21.94 -11.65
N PHE A 55 -18.81 -21.78 -10.67
CA PHE A 55 -18.45 -21.18 -9.38
C PHE A 55 -17.45 -22.03 -8.63
N THR A 56 -17.67 -23.35 -8.58
CA THR A 56 -16.79 -24.30 -7.89
C THR A 56 -15.41 -24.34 -8.55
N GLU A 57 -15.35 -24.44 -9.88
CA GLU A 57 -14.10 -24.36 -10.65
C GLU A 57 -13.35 -23.04 -10.37
N PHE A 58 -14.07 -21.92 -10.29
CA PHE A 58 -13.48 -20.62 -9.98
C PHE A 58 -12.93 -20.55 -8.54
N ILE A 59 -13.66 -21.08 -7.56
CA ILE A 59 -13.21 -21.14 -6.15
C ILE A 59 -11.97 -22.00 -6.03
N GLU A 60 -11.96 -23.20 -6.63
CA GLU A 60 -10.83 -24.13 -6.57
C GLU A 60 -9.58 -23.52 -7.21
N GLN A 61 -9.72 -22.85 -8.35
CA GLN A 61 -8.62 -22.22 -9.05
C GLN A 61 -7.91 -21.14 -8.22
N HIS A 62 -8.64 -20.39 -7.39
CA HIS A 62 -8.08 -19.23 -6.67
C HIS A 62 -7.86 -19.47 -5.17
N THR A 63 -8.39 -20.56 -4.59
CA THR A 63 -8.15 -20.94 -3.18
C THR A 63 -7.16 -22.11 -3.01
N GLY A 64 -6.97 -22.97 -4.03
CA GLY A 64 -6.14 -24.18 -3.94
C GLY A 64 -4.62 -23.97 -3.85
N HIS A 65 -4.11 -22.78 -4.17
CA HIS A 65 -2.66 -22.50 -4.23
C HIS A 65 -1.95 -22.34 -2.86
N VAL A 66 -2.63 -22.60 -1.73
CA VAL A 66 -2.07 -22.35 -0.39
C VAL A 66 -1.01 -23.38 0.04
N HIS A 67 -0.93 -24.57 -0.56
CA HIS A 67 -0.06 -25.65 -0.06
C HIS A 67 1.26 -25.88 -0.84
N GLN A 68 1.60 -25.09 -1.85
CA GLN A 68 2.83 -25.31 -2.66
C GLN A 68 3.83 -24.13 -2.66
N GLN A 69 3.55 -23.04 -1.94
CA GLN A 69 4.43 -21.85 -1.95
C GLN A 69 5.48 -21.79 -0.82
N GLU A 70 5.61 -22.82 0.03
CA GLU A 70 6.68 -22.81 1.06
C GLU A 70 8.04 -23.34 0.57
N HIS A 71 8.12 -24.05 -0.56
CA HIS A 71 9.40 -24.50 -1.10
C HIS A 71 9.38 -24.53 -2.63
N HIS A 72 9.79 -23.42 -3.26
CA HIS A 72 10.74 -23.36 -4.38
C HIS A 72 10.63 -22.01 -5.09
N SER A 73 11.77 -21.34 -5.15
CA SER A 73 12.12 -20.21 -5.99
C SER A 73 11.82 -20.50 -7.46
N ASN A 74 10.67 -20.05 -7.94
CA ASN A 74 10.47 -19.70 -9.35
C ASN A 74 9.57 -18.46 -9.39
N PRO A 75 9.90 -17.43 -10.18
CA PRO A 75 9.03 -16.27 -10.33
C PRO A 75 7.71 -16.76 -10.93
N PRO A 76 6.53 -16.40 -10.36
CA PRO A 76 5.26 -16.81 -10.92
C PRO A 76 5.05 -16.05 -12.24
N SER A 77 5.55 -16.62 -13.31
CA SER A 77 5.22 -16.28 -14.70
C SER A 77 3.89 -16.94 -15.07
N GLN A 78 2.86 -16.67 -14.25
CA GLN A 78 1.47 -16.87 -14.62
C GLN A 78 0.75 -15.54 -14.42
N ALA A 79 0.49 -14.85 -15.53
CA ALA A 79 -0.35 -13.65 -15.64
C ALA A 79 -1.84 -13.98 -15.38
N GLY A 80 -2.11 -14.70 -14.30
CA GLY A 80 -3.44 -15.08 -13.82
C GLY A 80 -3.85 -14.20 -12.64
N LEU A 81 -5.16 -14.12 -12.41
CA LEU A 81 -5.75 -13.43 -11.26
C LEU A 81 -5.26 -14.07 -9.94
N ASN A 82 -4.57 -13.28 -9.12
CA ASN A 82 -4.08 -13.64 -7.80
C ASN A 82 -4.33 -12.50 -6.81
N GLY A 83 -4.28 -12.80 -5.51
CA GLY A 83 -4.44 -11.80 -4.46
C GLY A 83 -5.27 -12.24 -3.26
N ILE A 84 -5.06 -11.57 -2.12
CA ILE A 84 -5.79 -11.83 -0.88
C ILE A 84 -7.25 -11.39 -0.97
N TYR A 85 -7.57 -10.36 -1.75
CA TYR A 85 -8.95 -9.92 -1.96
C TYR A 85 -9.74 -10.90 -2.82
N LEU A 86 -9.09 -11.47 -3.84
CA LEU A 86 -9.68 -12.50 -4.68
C LEU A 86 -9.99 -13.77 -3.88
N ARG A 87 -9.05 -14.20 -3.01
CA ARG A 87 -9.29 -15.32 -2.09
C ARG A 87 -10.47 -15.07 -1.16
N ALA A 88 -10.54 -13.87 -0.58
CA ALA A 88 -11.67 -13.50 0.28
C ALA A 88 -13.00 -13.45 -0.49
N PHE A 89 -13.00 -13.00 -1.75
CA PHE A 89 -14.16 -13.07 -2.62
C PHE A 89 -14.60 -14.52 -2.86
N CYS A 90 -13.66 -15.44 -3.16
CA CYS A 90 -13.95 -16.86 -3.31
C CYS A 90 -14.51 -17.48 -2.02
N THR A 91 -14.00 -17.12 -0.85
CA THR A 91 -14.55 -17.55 0.45
C THR A 91 -15.98 -17.04 0.66
N GLY A 92 -16.25 -15.78 0.32
CA GLY A 92 -17.60 -15.21 0.35
C GLY A 92 -18.55 -15.92 -0.62
N LEU A 93 -18.08 -16.20 -1.84
CA LEU A 93 -18.82 -16.93 -2.86
C LEU A 93 -19.16 -18.35 -2.40
N ASP A 94 -18.20 -19.07 -1.81
CA ASP A 94 -18.41 -20.40 -1.26
C ASP A 94 -19.47 -20.41 -0.14
N THR A 95 -19.42 -19.40 0.74
CA THR A 95 -20.43 -19.21 1.79
C THR A 95 -21.83 -18.95 1.21
N MET A 96 -21.92 -18.21 0.10
CA MET A 96 -23.18 -17.96 -0.61
C MET A 96 -23.78 -19.24 -1.21
N LEU A 97 -22.95 -20.21 -1.61
CA LEU A 97 -23.41 -21.49 -2.16
C LEU A 97 -23.92 -22.46 -1.10
N GLN A 98 -23.66 -22.21 0.19
CA GLN A 98 -24.02 -23.13 1.26
C GLN A 98 -25.53 -23.43 1.37
N PRO A 99 -26.44 -22.43 1.26
CA PRO A 99 -27.88 -22.70 1.23
C PRO A 99 -28.33 -23.52 0.02
N TYR A 100 -27.65 -23.40 -1.13
CA TYR A 100 -27.92 -24.21 -2.31
C TYR A 100 -27.52 -25.68 -2.06
N ARG A 101 -26.33 -25.91 -1.51
CA ARG A 101 -25.88 -27.26 -1.12
C ARG A 101 -26.83 -27.89 -0.10
N GLN A 102 -27.28 -27.11 0.89
CA GLN A 102 -28.26 -27.58 1.86
C GLN A 102 -29.59 -27.96 1.20
N ALA A 103 -30.10 -27.13 0.28
CA ALA A 103 -31.33 -27.44 -0.45
C ALA A 103 -31.21 -28.73 -1.29
N LEU A 104 -30.03 -29.03 -1.85
CA LEU A 104 -29.79 -30.29 -2.56
C LEU A 104 -29.79 -31.50 -1.61
N LEU A 105 -29.21 -31.37 -0.41
CA LEU A 105 -29.26 -32.42 0.62
C LEU A 105 -30.69 -32.67 1.10
N ASP A 106 -31.46 -31.60 1.32
CA ASP A 106 -32.86 -31.70 1.73
C ASP A 106 -33.69 -32.42 0.65
N LEU A 107 -33.49 -32.08 -0.63
CA LEU A 107 -34.12 -32.76 -1.77
C LEU A 107 -33.70 -34.24 -1.88
N GLU A 108 -32.45 -34.58 -1.58
CA GLU A 108 -31.99 -35.96 -1.56
C GLU A 108 -32.68 -36.77 -0.45
N GLN A 109 -32.80 -36.20 0.75
CA GLN A 109 -33.54 -36.84 1.86
C GLN A 109 -35.03 -37.02 1.53
N GLU A 110 -35.66 -36.01 0.91
CA GLU A 110 -37.05 -36.12 0.45
C GLU A 110 -37.21 -37.22 -0.62
N PHE A 111 -36.26 -37.35 -1.55
CA PHE A 111 -36.27 -38.41 -2.56
C PHE A 111 -36.10 -39.81 -1.95
N LEU A 112 -35.30 -39.95 -0.89
CA LEU A 112 -35.18 -41.21 -0.16
C LEU A 112 -36.46 -41.57 0.60
N GLY A 113 -37.21 -40.57 1.08
CA GLY A 113 -38.50 -40.74 1.75
C GLY A 113 -39.67 -41.00 0.79
N ASP A 114 -39.69 -40.34 -0.37
CA ASP A 114 -40.67 -40.53 -1.43
C ASP A 114 -40.00 -40.67 -2.82
N PRO A 115 -39.93 -41.91 -3.34
CA PRO A 115 -39.39 -42.17 -4.68
C PRO A 115 -40.17 -41.51 -5.84
N HIS A 116 -41.38 -40.99 -5.60
CA HIS A 116 -42.23 -40.35 -6.61
C HIS A 116 -42.05 -38.82 -6.68
N LEU A 117 -40.97 -38.28 -6.10
CA LEU A 117 -40.65 -36.86 -6.16
C LEU A 117 -40.69 -36.33 -7.60
N THR A 118 -41.42 -35.24 -7.81
CA THR A 118 -41.64 -34.68 -9.16
C THR A 118 -40.59 -33.63 -9.53
N ILE A 119 -40.32 -33.47 -10.83
CA ILE A 119 -39.41 -32.43 -11.35
C ILE A 119 -39.90 -31.02 -10.97
N SER A 120 -41.22 -30.83 -10.94
CA SER A 120 -41.86 -29.57 -10.55
C SER A 120 -41.52 -29.17 -9.12
N HIS A 121 -41.46 -30.14 -8.20
CA HIS A 121 -41.07 -29.91 -6.81
C HIS A 121 -39.61 -29.48 -6.69
N VAL A 122 -38.70 -30.19 -7.36
CA VAL A 122 -37.27 -29.80 -7.44
C VAL A 122 -37.12 -28.38 -8.01
N ASN A 123 -37.86 -28.07 -9.07
CA ASN A 123 -37.82 -26.75 -9.68
C ASN A 123 -38.34 -25.64 -8.77
N TYR A 124 -39.37 -25.91 -7.96
CA TYR A 124 -39.89 -24.96 -6.97
C TYR A 124 -38.89 -24.72 -5.84
N MET A 125 -38.31 -25.78 -5.27
CA MET A 125 -37.35 -25.67 -4.16
C MET A 125 -36.07 -24.90 -4.56
N LEU A 126 -35.68 -24.98 -5.83
CA LEU A 126 -34.49 -24.31 -6.34
C LEU A 126 -34.75 -22.96 -7.03
N ASP A 127 -36.00 -22.49 -7.08
CA ASP A 127 -36.39 -21.30 -7.86
C ASP A 127 -35.65 -20.03 -7.42
N GLN A 128 -35.41 -19.86 -6.11
CA GLN A 128 -34.66 -18.72 -5.57
C GLN A 128 -33.23 -18.59 -6.13
N PHE A 129 -32.57 -19.72 -6.41
CA PHE A 129 -31.20 -19.74 -6.90
C PHE A 129 -31.12 -19.42 -8.40
N GLN A 130 -32.22 -19.62 -9.13
CA GLN A 130 -32.28 -19.33 -10.57
C GLN A 130 -32.21 -17.84 -10.88
N LEU A 131 -32.58 -16.98 -9.92
CA LEU A 131 -32.39 -15.54 -10.00
C LEU A 131 -31.01 -15.11 -9.47
N LEU A 132 -30.57 -15.75 -8.39
CA LEU A 132 -29.34 -15.40 -7.69
C LEU A 132 -28.08 -15.72 -8.51
N PHE A 133 -27.97 -16.94 -9.03
CA PHE A 133 -26.75 -17.43 -9.69
C PHE A 133 -26.39 -16.64 -10.94
N PRO A 134 -27.31 -16.33 -11.88
CA PRO A 134 -26.96 -15.53 -13.05
C PRO A 134 -26.47 -14.13 -12.66
N SER A 135 -27.07 -13.54 -11.63
CA SER A 135 -26.68 -12.19 -11.16
C SER A 135 -25.27 -12.17 -10.58
N VAL A 136 -24.89 -13.20 -9.81
CA VAL A 136 -23.54 -13.32 -9.25
C VAL A 136 -22.53 -13.78 -10.31
N MET A 137 -22.96 -14.59 -11.29
CA MET A 137 -22.10 -15.02 -12.41
C MET A 137 -21.62 -13.82 -13.23
N VAL A 138 -22.44 -12.79 -13.43
CA VAL A 138 -22.00 -11.53 -14.06
C VAL A 138 -20.84 -10.89 -13.31
N VAL A 139 -20.85 -10.91 -11.97
CA VAL A 139 -19.75 -10.38 -11.16
C VAL A 139 -18.47 -11.19 -11.37
N VAL A 140 -18.58 -12.53 -11.32
CA VAL A 140 -17.44 -13.44 -11.55
C VAL A 140 -16.85 -13.25 -12.95
N GLU A 141 -17.69 -13.17 -13.98
CA GLU A 141 -17.25 -12.92 -15.36
C GLU A 141 -16.65 -11.53 -15.54
N THR A 142 -17.15 -10.52 -14.82
CA THR A 142 -16.56 -9.17 -14.82
C THR A 142 -15.15 -9.20 -14.23
N ILE A 143 -14.97 -9.86 -13.07
CA ILE A 143 -13.66 -10.04 -12.43
C ILE A 143 -12.70 -10.78 -13.37
N LYS A 144 -13.15 -11.85 -14.03
CA LYS A 144 -12.34 -12.62 -14.99
C LYS A 144 -11.95 -11.82 -16.23
N SER A 145 -12.94 -11.21 -16.89
CA SER A 145 -12.75 -10.56 -18.19
C SER A 145 -11.93 -9.27 -18.09
N GLN A 146 -12.15 -8.48 -17.05
CA GLN A 146 -11.42 -7.22 -16.83
C GLN A 146 -10.14 -7.39 -16.02
N LYS A 147 -9.86 -8.61 -15.54
CA LYS A 147 -8.71 -8.93 -14.66
C LYS A 147 -8.65 -8.01 -13.44
N ILE A 148 -9.80 -7.86 -12.76
CA ILE A 148 -9.94 -6.97 -11.61
C ILE A 148 -9.04 -7.44 -10.47
N HIS A 149 -8.28 -6.52 -9.88
CA HIS A 149 -7.24 -6.81 -8.89
C HIS A 149 -7.45 -6.05 -7.57
N GLY A 150 -7.05 -6.66 -6.45
CA GLY A 150 -7.02 -6.01 -5.14
C GLY A 150 -8.33 -5.36 -4.70
N CYS A 151 -8.23 -4.13 -4.16
CA CYS A 151 -9.38 -3.36 -3.69
C CYS A 151 -10.43 -3.02 -4.78
N GLN A 152 -10.10 -3.12 -6.08
CA GLN A 152 -11.10 -2.94 -7.14
C GLN A 152 -12.19 -4.02 -7.13
N ILE A 153 -11.89 -5.20 -6.55
CA ILE A 153 -12.89 -6.25 -6.30
C ILE A 153 -13.96 -5.71 -5.36
N LEU A 154 -13.58 -4.95 -4.33
CA LEU A 154 -14.53 -4.33 -3.40
C LEU A 154 -15.47 -3.36 -4.14
N GLU A 155 -14.91 -2.55 -5.04
CA GLU A 155 -15.71 -1.61 -5.84
C GLU A 155 -16.69 -2.34 -6.76
N THR A 156 -16.23 -3.39 -7.43
CA THR A 156 -17.07 -4.18 -8.35
C THR A 156 -18.23 -4.83 -7.61
N VAL A 157 -17.95 -5.52 -6.50
CA VAL A 157 -18.99 -6.16 -5.69
C VAL A 157 -19.96 -5.12 -5.12
N TYR A 158 -19.45 -3.96 -4.67
CA TYR A 158 -20.29 -2.87 -4.18
C TYR A 158 -21.22 -2.30 -5.26
N LYS A 159 -20.70 -2.01 -6.46
CA LYS A 159 -21.52 -1.50 -7.59
C LYS A 159 -22.65 -2.48 -7.94
N HIS A 160 -22.36 -3.78 -7.94
CA HIS A 160 -23.36 -4.81 -8.20
C HIS A 160 -24.32 -5.04 -7.02
N SER A 161 -23.91 -4.79 -5.77
CA SER A 161 -24.79 -4.90 -4.60
C SER A 161 -25.83 -3.78 -4.53
N CYS A 162 -25.58 -2.64 -5.16
CA CYS A 162 -26.56 -1.55 -5.32
C CYS A 162 -27.75 -1.90 -6.24
N GLY A 163 -27.81 -3.11 -6.80
CA GLY A 163 -28.93 -3.59 -7.61
C GLY A 163 -30.26 -3.69 -6.83
N GLY A 164 -31.37 -3.70 -7.58
CA GLY A 164 -32.73 -3.65 -7.00
C GLY A 164 -33.31 -4.97 -6.50
N LEU A 165 -32.61 -6.10 -6.64
CA LEU A 165 -33.09 -7.42 -6.25
C LEU A 165 -32.63 -7.77 -4.82
N PRO A 166 -33.54 -7.86 -3.82
CA PRO A 166 -33.13 -8.04 -2.42
C PRO A 166 -32.29 -9.29 -2.15
N PRO A 167 -32.62 -10.50 -2.68
CA PRO A 167 -31.81 -11.69 -2.43
C PRO A 167 -30.38 -11.58 -2.99
N VAL A 168 -30.23 -10.96 -4.17
CA VAL A 168 -28.94 -10.73 -4.81
C VAL A 168 -28.13 -9.70 -4.02
N ARG A 169 -28.76 -8.60 -3.64
CA ARG A 169 -28.14 -7.56 -2.82
C ARG A 169 -27.62 -8.14 -1.51
N MET A 170 -28.44 -8.89 -0.78
CA MET A 170 -28.02 -9.51 0.49
C MET A 170 -26.85 -10.49 0.31
N ALA A 171 -26.83 -11.26 -0.78
CA ALA A 171 -25.74 -12.17 -1.07
C ALA A 171 -24.43 -11.42 -1.39
N LEU A 172 -24.50 -10.37 -2.22
CA LEU A 172 -23.34 -9.55 -2.57
C LEU A 172 -22.85 -8.71 -1.39
N GLU A 173 -23.72 -8.21 -0.51
CA GLU A 173 -23.36 -7.52 0.74
C GLU A 173 -22.60 -8.46 1.68
N LYS A 174 -23.02 -9.73 1.81
CA LYS A 174 -22.27 -10.74 2.60
C LYS A 174 -20.88 -11.02 2.00
N ILE A 175 -20.78 -11.16 0.68
CA ILE A 175 -19.49 -11.34 0.01
C ILE A 175 -18.60 -10.12 0.24
N LEU A 176 -19.17 -8.91 0.10
CA LEU A 176 -18.47 -7.65 0.32
C LEU A 176 -17.95 -7.54 1.76
N ALA A 177 -18.73 -7.95 2.77
CA ALA A 177 -18.31 -7.96 4.16
C ALA A 177 -17.09 -8.87 4.41
N VAL A 178 -17.03 -10.04 3.76
CA VAL A 178 -15.86 -10.93 3.83
C VAL A 178 -14.62 -10.24 3.24
N CYS A 179 -14.77 -9.58 2.09
CA CYS A 179 -13.67 -8.84 1.46
C CYS A 179 -13.25 -7.60 2.29
N HIS A 180 -14.19 -6.85 2.88
CA HIS A 180 -13.89 -5.78 3.84
C HIS A 180 -13.11 -6.29 5.04
N GLY A 181 -13.33 -7.55 5.45
CA GLY A 181 -12.53 -8.19 6.49
C GLY A 181 -11.03 -8.25 6.18
N VAL A 182 -10.63 -8.25 4.90
CA VAL A 182 -9.22 -8.12 4.48
C VAL A 182 -8.77 -6.67 4.58
N MET A 183 -9.59 -5.73 4.08
CA MET A 183 -9.30 -4.29 4.15
C MET A 183 -9.10 -3.82 5.60
N TYR A 184 -9.96 -4.23 6.54
CA TYR A 184 -9.82 -3.89 7.96
C TYR A 184 -8.55 -4.47 8.59
N LYS A 185 -8.07 -5.63 8.13
CA LYS A 185 -6.78 -6.19 8.59
C LYS A 185 -5.61 -5.35 8.10
N GLN A 186 -5.61 -4.97 6.82
CA GLN A 186 -4.57 -4.09 6.27
C GLN A 186 -4.59 -2.71 6.94
N LEU A 187 -5.78 -2.16 7.19
CA LEU A 187 -5.95 -0.92 7.94
C LEU A 187 -5.43 -1.01 9.37
N ALA A 188 -5.72 -2.09 10.09
CA ALA A 188 -5.20 -2.29 11.44
C ALA A 188 -3.67 -2.35 11.45
N ALA A 189 -3.07 -3.14 10.55
CA ALA A 189 -1.62 -3.24 10.43
C ALA A 189 -0.97 -1.87 10.12
N TRP A 190 -1.55 -1.12 9.20
CA TRP A 190 -1.04 0.18 8.78
C TRP A 190 -1.24 1.27 9.84
N MET A 191 -2.47 1.45 10.33
CA MET A 191 -2.81 2.57 11.22
C MET A 191 -2.41 2.36 12.67
N LEU A 192 -2.27 1.12 13.13
CA LEU A 192 -1.90 0.84 14.53
C LEU A 192 -0.41 0.53 14.68
N HIS A 193 0.22 -0.02 13.65
CA HIS A 193 1.62 -0.48 13.73
C HIS A 193 2.53 0.07 12.63
N GLY A 194 2.03 0.88 11.68
CA GLY A 194 2.85 1.41 10.58
C GLY A 194 3.27 0.38 9.54
N LEU A 195 2.72 -0.84 9.60
CA LEU A 195 3.15 -1.97 8.78
C LEU A 195 2.31 -2.06 7.49
N LEU A 196 2.96 -1.90 6.33
CA LEU A 196 2.32 -2.07 5.03
C LEU A 196 2.42 -3.53 4.55
N LEU A 197 1.41 -4.34 4.90
CA LEU A 197 1.31 -5.74 4.48
C LEU A 197 0.62 -5.86 3.09
N ASP A 198 1.36 -5.60 2.01
CA ASP A 198 0.81 -5.56 0.64
C ASP A 198 1.71 -6.24 -0.42
N GLN A 199 1.99 -7.54 -0.24
CA GLN A 199 2.87 -8.31 -1.14
C GLN A 199 2.42 -8.34 -2.61
N SER A 200 1.12 -8.20 -2.87
CA SER A 200 0.53 -8.28 -4.21
C SER A 200 0.04 -6.93 -4.74
N GLU A 201 0.43 -5.82 -4.11
CA GLU A 201 0.05 -4.47 -4.55
C GLU A 201 -1.47 -4.25 -4.69
N GLU A 202 -2.23 -4.75 -3.72
CA GLU A 202 -3.68 -4.77 -3.73
C GLU A 202 -4.31 -3.62 -2.95
N PHE A 203 -3.56 -3.01 -2.02
CA PHE A 203 -4.05 -1.94 -1.14
C PHE A 203 -3.97 -0.57 -1.82
N TYR A 204 -4.76 0.40 -1.34
CA TYR A 204 -4.75 1.76 -1.88
C TYR A 204 -3.67 2.67 -1.27
N ILE A 205 -2.84 2.16 -0.35
CA ILE A 205 -1.60 2.80 0.11
C ILE A 205 -0.43 2.04 -0.52
N LYS A 206 0.51 2.76 -1.14
CA LYS A 206 1.74 2.18 -1.70
C LYS A 206 2.97 2.85 -1.12
N GLN A 207 4.06 2.09 -1.01
CA GLN A 207 5.37 2.65 -0.73
C GLN A 207 5.93 3.30 -2.01
N GLY A 208 6.42 4.55 -1.92
CA GLY A 208 7.15 5.22 -2.98
C GLY A 208 8.52 4.57 -3.21
N PRO A 209 9.20 4.88 -4.33
CA PRO A 209 10.55 4.39 -4.58
C PRO A 209 11.48 4.91 -3.48
N SER A 210 11.88 4.03 -2.56
CA SER A 210 12.91 4.33 -1.57
C SER A 210 14.20 4.64 -2.33
N ALA A 211 14.78 5.82 -2.14
CA ALA A 211 16.08 6.20 -2.72
C ALA A 211 17.27 5.49 -2.03
N GLY A 212 17.09 4.22 -1.68
CA GLY A 212 17.99 3.42 -0.86
C GLY A 212 17.24 2.20 -0.37
N GLY A 213 17.49 1.05 -1.01
CA GLY A 213 16.78 -0.19 -0.72
C GLY A 213 16.65 -1.10 -1.93
N ALA A 214 17.75 -1.33 -2.66
CA ALA A 214 17.86 -2.60 -3.36
C ALA A 214 17.79 -3.69 -2.28
N ALA A 215 16.80 -4.57 -2.39
CA ALA A 215 16.65 -5.71 -1.51
C ALA A 215 18.01 -6.38 -1.29
N ALA A 216 18.44 -6.43 -0.02
CA ALA A 216 19.54 -7.27 0.39
C ALA A 216 19.10 -8.73 0.21
N ASN A 217 19.24 -9.25 -1.00
CA ASN A 217 19.41 -10.68 -1.20
C ASN A 217 20.80 -11.02 -0.64
N GLN A 218 20.83 -11.38 0.65
CA GLN A 218 21.94 -12.11 1.22
C GLN A 218 21.96 -13.50 0.57
N GLU A 219 22.73 -13.64 -0.52
CA GLU A 219 23.31 -14.93 -0.86
C GLU A 219 24.55 -15.09 0.02
N GLU A 220 24.40 -15.86 1.09
CA GLU A 220 25.51 -16.37 1.89
C GLU A 220 26.32 -17.35 1.01
N GLU A 221 27.43 -16.90 0.44
CA GLU A 221 28.52 -17.80 0.03
C GLU A 221 29.58 -17.80 1.13
N GLU A 222 29.58 -18.88 1.93
CA GLU A 222 30.68 -19.26 2.81
C GLU A 222 31.92 -19.63 1.97
N GLU A 223 32.97 -18.80 2.01
CA GLU A 223 34.36 -19.28 1.88
C GLU A 223 35.25 -18.58 2.91
N ASP A 224 35.49 -19.27 4.03
CA ASP A 224 36.57 -18.99 4.97
C ASP A 224 37.88 -19.60 4.45
N LEU A 225 38.94 -18.79 4.31
CA LEU A 225 40.31 -19.23 4.58
C LEU A 225 41.22 -18.05 5.01
N GLY A 226 41.37 -17.87 6.32
CA GLY A 226 42.70 -17.85 6.97
C GLY A 226 43.57 -16.56 6.98
N ILE A 227 43.69 -16.00 8.19
CA ILE A 227 44.85 -15.29 8.79
C ILE A 227 45.09 -13.81 8.43
N GLY A 228 44.78 -12.94 9.41
CA GLY A 228 45.67 -11.84 9.83
C GLY A 228 45.35 -10.42 9.34
N GLY A 229 44.48 -9.71 10.08
CA GLY A 229 44.38 -8.24 10.04
C GLY A 229 43.21 -7.71 9.20
N LEU A 230 42.44 -6.81 9.80
CA LEU A 230 41.24 -6.15 9.24
C LEU A 230 41.45 -5.77 7.76
N SER A 231 40.66 -6.36 6.87
CA SER A 231 40.69 -6.04 5.44
C SER A 231 40.07 -4.66 5.21
N GLY A 232 40.64 -3.89 4.27
CA GLY A 232 40.10 -2.59 3.85
C GLY A 232 38.63 -2.64 3.39
N LYS A 233 38.08 -3.83 3.13
CA LYS A 233 36.64 -4.04 2.89
C LYS A 233 35.78 -3.86 4.15
N GLN A 234 36.21 -4.34 5.33
CA GLN A 234 35.48 -4.16 6.59
C GLN A 234 35.50 -2.70 7.09
N LEU A 235 36.60 -1.98 6.83
CA LEU A 235 36.68 -0.53 7.10
C LEU A 235 35.79 0.29 6.15
N ARG A 236 35.64 -0.17 4.91
CA ARG A 236 34.76 0.43 3.92
C ARG A 236 33.30 0.11 4.20
N GLU A 237 32.97 -1.11 4.63
CA GLU A 237 31.63 -1.47 5.11
C GLU A 237 31.23 -0.70 6.37
N LEU A 238 32.15 -0.44 7.30
CA LEU A 238 31.90 0.41 8.47
C LEU A 238 31.77 1.91 8.12
N GLN A 239 32.47 2.38 7.09
CA GLN A 239 32.30 3.73 6.55
C GLN A 239 30.99 3.83 5.75
N ASP A 240 30.64 2.83 4.96
CA ASP A 240 29.41 2.76 4.18
C ASP A 240 28.20 2.63 5.13
N LEU A 241 28.28 1.85 6.22
CA LEU A 241 27.26 1.82 7.27
C LEU A 241 27.08 3.19 7.95
N ARG A 242 28.18 3.91 8.23
CA ARG A 242 28.11 5.27 8.77
C ARG A 242 27.56 6.29 7.76
N LEU A 243 27.89 6.14 6.47
CA LEU A 243 27.39 7.01 5.40
C LEU A 243 25.92 6.72 5.10
N ILE A 244 25.47 5.47 5.20
CA ILE A 244 24.06 5.07 5.10
C ILE A 244 23.28 5.57 6.32
N GLU A 245 23.85 5.48 7.52
CA GLU A 245 23.27 6.11 8.71
C GLU A 245 23.21 7.64 8.53
N GLU A 246 24.26 8.29 8.02
CA GLU A 246 24.29 9.73 7.79
C GLU A 246 23.34 10.19 6.65
N GLU A 247 23.24 9.47 5.53
CA GLU A 247 22.29 9.75 4.45
C GLU A 247 20.84 9.53 4.88
N ASN A 248 20.55 8.43 5.58
CA ASN A 248 19.22 8.20 6.18
C ASN A 248 18.89 9.25 7.26
N MET A 249 19.90 9.84 7.91
CA MET A 249 19.77 10.94 8.87
C MET A 249 19.70 12.33 8.24
N LEU A 250 19.97 12.47 6.92
CA LEU A 250 20.02 13.76 6.21
C LEU A 250 18.81 14.00 5.31
N ALA A 251 18.09 12.96 4.89
CA ALA A 251 16.78 13.11 4.24
C ALA A 251 16.00 11.78 4.28
N PRO A 252 15.14 11.52 5.29
CA PRO A 252 14.11 10.50 5.10
C PRO A 252 13.29 10.93 3.89
N SER A 253 13.30 10.08 2.85
CA SER A 253 12.75 10.38 1.53
C SER A 253 11.35 10.98 1.63
N LEU A 254 11.17 12.11 0.96
CA LEU A 254 10.07 13.07 1.10
C LEU A 254 8.64 12.55 0.88
N GLN A 255 8.43 11.36 0.35
CA GLN A 255 7.13 10.66 0.31
C GLN A 255 7.38 9.15 0.29
N GLN A 256 7.68 8.57 1.46
CA GLN A 256 7.81 7.11 1.55
C GLN A 256 6.51 6.41 1.18
N PHE A 257 5.35 7.06 1.33
CA PHE A 257 4.05 6.48 1.01
C PHE A 257 3.18 7.42 0.17
N SER A 258 2.29 6.86 -0.62
CA SER A 258 1.34 7.62 -1.44
C SER A 258 0.06 6.82 -1.71
N LEU A 259 -0.99 7.51 -2.17
CA LEU A 259 -2.25 6.87 -2.54
C LEU A 259 -2.18 6.24 -3.93
N ARG A 260 -2.58 4.97 -4.03
CA ARG A 260 -2.89 4.30 -5.29
C ARG A 260 -4.38 4.49 -5.58
N VAL A 261 -4.72 5.63 -6.19
CA VAL A 261 -6.12 6.07 -6.43
C VAL A 261 -6.93 5.04 -7.23
N GLU A 262 -6.30 4.33 -8.15
CA GLU A 262 -6.90 3.24 -8.93
C GLU A 262 -7.36 2.02 -8.10
N MET A 263 -6.82 1.86 -6.88
CA MET A 263 -7.25 0.82 -5.93
C MET A 263 -8.19 1.36 -4.85
N LEU A 264 -8.47 2.67 -4.81
CA LEU A 264 -9.35 3.25 -3.81
C LEU A 264 -10.83 2.99 -4.17
N PRO A 265 -11.60 2.26 -3.35
CA PRO A 265 -13.01 2.04 -3.64
C PRO A 265 -13.78 3.37 -3.62
N SER A 266 -14.58 3.65 -4.65
CA SER A 266 -15.25 4.95 -4.85
C SER A 266 -16.23 5.37 -3.75
N TYR A 267 -16.72 4.44 -2.92
CA TYR A 267 -17.55 4.74 -1.74
C TYR A 267 -16.73 5.17 -0.51
N ILE A 268 -15.39 5.13 -0.59
CA ILE A 268 -14.47 5.71 0.39
C ILE A 268 -13.94 7.02 -0.20
N PRO A 269 -14.31 8.19 0.35
CA PRO A 269 -13.83 9.48 -0.15
C PRO A 269 -12.30 9.60 -0.04
N ILE A 270 -11.66 10.25 -1.02
CA ILE A 270 -10.20 10.50 -1.02
C ILE A 270 -9.75 11.21 0.27
N ARG A 271 -10.53 12.18 0.76
CA ARG A 271 -10.30 12.86 2.04
C ARG A 271 -10.18 11.92 3.25
N VAL A 272 -10.79 10.74 3.21
CA VAL A 272 -10.67 9.73 4.29
C VAL A 272 -9.42 8.88 4.07
N ALA A 273 -9.10 8.54 2.82
CA ALA A 273 -7.87 7.84 2.46
C ALA A 273 -6.62 8.66 2.81
N GLU A 274 -6.64 9.98 2.63
CA GLU A 274 -5.57 10.90 3.06
C GLU A 274 -5.37 10.87 4.58
N LYS A 275 -6.46 10.80 5.37
CA LYS A 275 -6.36 10.65 6.83
C LYS A 275 -5.68 9.32 7.21
N ILE A 276 -6.03 8.24 6.50
CA ILE A 276 -5.43 6.91 6.71
C ILE A 276 -3.94 6.91 6.35
N LEU A 277 -3.57 7.54 5.23
CA LEU A 277 -2.18 7.72 4.83
C LEU A 277 -1.40 8.46 5.90
N PHE A 278 -1.88 9.65 6.29
CA PHE A 278 -1.26 10.47 7.34
C PHE A 278 -1.04 9.71 8.65
N VAL A 279 -2.07 8.97 9.11
CA VAL A 279 -1.99 8.20 10.36
C VAL A 279 -0.88 7.16 10.28
N GLY A 280 -0.87 6.32 9.24
CA GLY A 280 0.12 5.26 9.17
C GLY A 280 1.52 5.76 8.85
N GLU A 281 1.68 6.85 8.09
CA GLU A 281 2.98 7.52 7.92
C GLU A 281 3.53 8.01 9.26
N SER A 282 2.68 8.62 10.08
CA SER A 282 3.04 9.12 11.40
C SER A 282 3.45 7.99 12.34
N VAL A 283 2.68 6.90 12.36
CA VAL A 283 2.97 5.72 13.20
C VAL A 283 4.26 5.04 12.74
N GLN A 284 4.41 4.81 11.43
CA GLN A 284 5.59 4.17 10.88
C GLN A 284 6.87 4.98 11.11
N MET A 285 6.78 6.30 10.95
CA MET A 285 7.88 7.20 11.25
C MET A 285 8.29 7.13 12.73
N PHE A 286 7.31 7.03 13.63
CA PHE A 286 7.56 6.92 15.07
C PHE A 286 8.23 5.59 15.42
N GLU A 287 7.73 4.48 14.89
CA GLU A 287 8.30 3.13 15.12
C GLU A 287 9.75 3.01 14.64
N ASN A 288 10.08 3.53 13.45
CA ASN A 288 11.45 3.51 12.92
C ASN A 288 12.46 4.30 13.78
N HIS A 289 12.02 5.29 14.56
CA HIS A 289 12.89 6.11 15.42
C HIS A 289 12.88 5.65 16.88
N ASN A 290 12.10 4.62 17.22
CA ASN A 290 11.93 4.12 18.59
C ASN A 290 13.07 3.18 19.05
N HIS A 291 14.16 3.07 18.28
CA HIS A 291 15.37 2.32 18.68
C HIS A 291 16.13 2.94 19.87
N SER A 292 15.71 4.11 20.37
CA SER A 292 16.23 4.67 21.63
C SER A 292 15.47 4.08 22.84
N PRO A 293 16.15 3.38 23.77
CA PRO A 293 15.51 2.63 24.86
C PRO A 293 14.72 3.47 25.88
N SER A 294 14.78 4.81 25.78
CA SER A 294 14.04 5.75 26.63
C SER A 294 12.63 6.09 26.12
N ARG A 295 12.26 5.70 24.89
CA ARG A 295 10.98 6.04 24.24
C ARG A 295 10.07 4.85 23.93
N ALA A 296 10.34 3.70 24.54
CA ALA A 296 9.56 2.47 24.32
C ALA A 296 8.05 2.67 24.56
N GLY A 297 7.28 2.72 23.48
CA GLY A 297 5.82 2.84 23.49
C GLY A 297 5.29 3.29 22.13
N SER A 298 4.12 2.80 21.74
CA SER A 298 3.41 3.22 20.52
C SER A 298 2.96 4.68 20.64
N ILE A 299 2.93 5.42 19.52
CA ILE A 299 2.35 6.78 19.45
C ILE A 299 0.88 6.81 19.92
N LEU A 300 0.20 5.67 19.83
CA LEU A 300 -1.19 5.48 20.28
C LEU A 300 -1.30 5.15 21.78
N LYS A 301 -0.17 4.96 22.47
CA LYS A 301 -0.08 4.62 23.91
C LYS A 301 -1.05 3.49 24.28
N HIS A 302 -1.94 3.74 25.24
CA HIS A 302 -2.93 2.79 25.75
C HIS A 302 -4.24 2.76 24.95
N GLN A 303 -4.37 3.59 23.89
CA GLN A 303 -5.57 3.61 23.04
C GLN A 303 -5.49 2.60 21.88
N GLU A 304 -4.35 1.96 21.67
CA GLU A 304 -4.16 0.96 20.62
C GLU A 304 -5.17 -0.20 20.72
N ASP A 305 -5.35 -0.76 21.93
CA ASP A 305 -6.32 -1.83 22.19
C ASP A 305 -7.77 -1.38 21.91
N LEU A 306 -8.09 -0.13 22.24
CA LEU A 306 -9.42 0.45 21.99
C LEU A 306 -9.68 0.55 20.48
N PHE A 307 -8.72 1.06 19.72
CA PHE A 307 -8.85 1.20 18.26
C PHE A 307 -8.85 -0.16 17.57
N ALA A 308 -8.06 -1.12 18.04
CA ALA A 308 -8.11 -2.50 17.56
C ALA A 308 -9.49 -3.14 17.79
N ALA A 309 -10.08 -2.93 18.97
CA ALA A 309 -11.42 -3.40 19.29
C ALA A 309 -12.50 -2.75 18.40
N GLU A 310 -12.41 -1.45 18.13
CA GLU A 310 -13.35 -0.74 17.26
C GLU A 310 -13.20 -1.16 15.78
N LEU A 311 -11.98 -1.32 15.27
CA LEU A 311 -11.75 -1.87 13.93
C LEU A 311 -12.32 -3.30 13.82
N HIS A 312 -12.14 -4.11 14.86
CA HIS A 312 -12.73 -5.44 14.93
C HIS A 312 -14.27 -5.35 14.96
N ARG A 313 -14.86 -4.43 15.72
CA ARG A 313 -16.32 -4.22 15.76
C ARG A 313 -16.89 -3.83 14.40
N LEU A 314 -16.22 -2.93 13.67
CA LEU A 314 -16.64 -2.54 12.31
C LEU A 314 -16.54 -3.71 11.32
N LYS A 315 -15.47 -4.52 11.43
CA LYS A 315 -15.30 -5.73 10.61
C LYS A 315 -16.44 -6.74 10.81
N GLN A 316 -17.03 -6.82 12.00
CA GLN A 316 -18.15 -7.72 12.29
C GLN A 316 -19.51 -7.20 11.79
N GLN A 317 -19.60 -5.95 11.32
CA GLN A 317 -20.86 -5.42 10.81
C GLN A 317 -21.20 -6.06 9.44
N PRO A 318 -22.47 -6.45 9.22
CA PRO A 318 -22.89 -7.04 7.95
C PRO A 318 -22.96 -6.02 6.81
N LEU A 319 -23.07 -4.73 7.13
CA LEU A 319 -23.18 -3.62 6.18
C LEU A 319 -22.08 -2.60 6.45
N PHE A 320 -21.49 -2.09 5.38
CA PHE A 320 -20.50 -1.01 5.45
C PHE A 320 -21.20 0.33 5.71
N SER A 321 -20.85 0.97 6.82
CA SER A 321 -21.31 2.31 7.20
C SER A 321 -20.15 3.28 7.05
N LEU A 322 -20.21 4.17 6.06
CA LEU A 322 -19.18 5.19 5.85
C LEU A 322 -19.06 6.12 7.07
N VAL A 323 -20.16 6.42 7.75
CA VAL A 323 -20.17 7.33 8.91
C VAL A 323 -19.41 6.71 10.09
N ASP A 324 -19.70 5.45 10.42
CA ASP A 324 -19.01 4.77 11.53
C ASP A 324 -17.54 4.52 11.20
N PHE A 325 -17.24 4.18 9.95
CA PHE A 325 -15.89 4.05 9.45
C PHE A 325 -15.12 5.37 9.61
N GLU A 326 -15.65 6.48 9.09
CA GLU A 326 -14.99 7.77 9.13
C GLU A 326 -14.81 8.28 10.57
N ASN A 327 -15.80 8.11 11.44
CA ASN A 327 -15.68 8.49 12.85
C ASN A 327 -14.53 7.78 13.56
N LEU A 328 -14.31 6.49 13.26
CA LEU A 328 -13.18 5.74 13.81
C LEU A 328 -11.84 6.29 13.28
N ILE A 329 -11.74 6.51 11.95
CA ILE A 329 -10.54 7.09 11.34
C ILE A 329 -10.24 8.47 11.93
N ASP A 330 -11.25 9.31 12.14
CA ASP A 330 -11.10 10.63 12.75
C ASP A 330 -10.66 10.57 14.22
N GLY A 331 -11.14 9.57 14.97
CA GLY A 331 -10.67 9.29 16.32
C GLY A 331 -9.18 8.98 16.34
N ILE A 332 -8.74 8.00 15.54
CA ILE A 332 -7.33 7.59 15.46
C ILE A 332 -6.46 8.77 15.02
N ARG A 333 -6.86 9.48 13.96
CA ARG A 333 -6.14 10.65 13.43
C ARG A 333 -5.99 11.76 14.47
N SER A 334 -7.03 12.02 15.25
CA SER A 334 -6.99 13.07 16.27
C SER A 334 -6.03 12.70 17.40
N THR A 335 -6.04 11.44 17.87
CA THR A 335 -5.07 10.94 18.83
C THR A 335 -3.64 11.08 18.32
N VAL A 336 -3.36 10.60 17.09
CA VAL A 336 -2.01 10.69 16.51
C VAL A 336 -1.56 12.14 16.36
N ALA A 337 -2.43 13.03 15.88
CA ALA A 337 -2.11 14.44 15.70
C ALA A 337 -1.81 15.15 17.02
N GLU A 338 -2.56 14.86 18.09
CA GLU A 338 -2.33 15.43 19.42
C GLU A 338 -0.98 14.99 19.99
N HIS A 339 -0.62 13.72 19.82
CA HIS A 339 0.68 13.20 20.23
C HIS A 339 1.85 13.78 19.43
N LEU A 340 1.71 13.90 18.11
CA LEU A 340 2.71 14.56 17.27
C LEU A 340 2.89 16.03 17.67
N TRP A 341 1.80 16.73 18.01
CA TRP A 341 1.89 18.11 18.48
C TRP A 341 2.70 18.22 19.77
N THR A 342 2.40 17.39 20.77
CA THR A 342 3.15 17.34 22.03
C THR A 342 4.63 17.04 21.77
N LEU A 343 4.91 16.06 20.93
CA LEU A 343 6.27 15.66 20.57
C LEU A 343 7.05 16.81 19.90
N MET A 344 6.43 17.52 18.96
CA MET A 344 7.09 18.60 18.23
C MET A 344 7.25 19.87 19.08
N VAL A 345 6.22 20.26 19.82
CA VAL A 345 6.17 21.54 20.52
C VAL A 345 6.80 21.45 21.91
N GLU A 346 6.45 20.43 22.69
CA GLU A 346 6.89 20.30 24.08
C GLU A 346 8.23 19.59 24.20
N GLU A 347 8.45 18.51 23.43
CA GLU A 347 9.66 17.70 23.56
C GLU A 347 10.81 18.12 22.64
N SER A 348 10.50 18.76 21.50
CA SER A 348 11.49 19.04 20.43
C SER A 348 11.76 20.53 20.18
N ASP A 349 11.20 21.42 21.01
CA ASP A 349 11.37 22.88 20.94
C ASP A 349 11.19 23.47 19.52
N LEU A 350 10.04 23.17 18.90
CA LEU A 350 9.70 23.70 17.58
C LEU A 350 9.82 25.24 17.50
N LEU A 351 9.45 25.95 18.58
CA LEU A 351 9.53 27.41 18.61
C LEU A 351 10.99 27.91 18.60
N GLY A 352 11.89 27.25 19.33
CA GLY A 352 13.32 27.51 19.26
C GLY A 352 13.87 27.28 17.86
N GLN A 353 13.54 26.15 17.23
CA GLN A 353 14.03 25.85 15.88
C GLN A 353 13.46 26.80 14.81
N LEU A 354 12.20 27.24 14.93
CA LEU A 354 11.65 28.30 14.07
C LEU A 354 12.38 29.63 14.23
N LYS A 355 12.78 29.98 15.46
CA LYS A 355 13.60 31.16 15.73
C LYS A 355 14.99 31.01 15.09
N ILE A 356 15.62 29.84 15.16
CA ILE A 356 16.89 29.56 14.50
C ILE A 356 16.74 29.75 12.99
N ILE A 357 15.73 29.13 12.36
CA ILE A 357 15.52 29.29 10.92
C ILE A 357 15.31 30.77 10.55
N LYS A 358 14.57 31.54 11.35
CA LYS A 358 14.43 32.99 11.14
C LYS A 358 15.78 33.72 11.29
N ASP A 359 16.55 33.42 12.32
CA ASP A 359 17.80 34.09 12.62
C ASP A 359 18.84 33.91 11.50
N PHE A 360 18.83 32.74 10.83
CA PHE A 360 19.80 32.40 9.78
C PHE A 360 19.25 32.56 8.35
N TYR A 361 18.11 31.97 7.98
CA TYR A 361 17.57 32.13 6.62
C TYR A 361 17.03 33.54 6.35
N LEU A 362 16.46 34.21 7.35
CA LEU A 362 15.92 35.57 7.21
C LEU A 362 16.85 36.65 7.78
N LEU A 363 18.13 36.30 7.98
CA LEU A 363 19.18 37.22 8.44
C LEU A 363 18.82 37.98 9.72
N GLY A 364 18.08 37.35 10.64
CA GLY A 364 17.68 37.96 11.91
C GLY A 364 18.87 38.37 12.80
N ARG A 365 20.02 37.70 12.63
CA ARG A 365 21.30 38.03 13.28
C ARG A 365 22.18 38.87 12.37
N GLY A 366 21.76 40.11 12.12
CA GLY A 366 22.46 41.02 11.20
C GLY A 366 23.93 41.26 11.59
N GLU A 367 24.24 41.26 12.88
CA GLU A 367 25.59 41.41 13.42
C GLU A 367 26.52 40.26 13.00
N LEU A 368 26.01 39.02 12.99
CA LEU A 368 26.74 37.83 12.54
C LEU A 368 27.02 37.93 11.04
N TYR A 369 25.99 38.22 10.25
CA TYR A 369 26.11 38.32 8.80
C TYR A 369 27.03 39.47 8.37
N GLN A 370 27.01 40.60 9.07
CA GLN A 370 27.93 41.71 8.79
C GLN A 370 29.39 41.28 8.97
N VAL A 371 29.70 40.62 10.09
CA VAL A 371 31.05 40.09 10.35
C VAL A 371 31.40 39.02 9.33
N PHE A 372 30.50 38.08 9.03
CA PHE A 372 30.73 37.04 8.03
C PHE A 372 31.02 37.62 6.65
N ILE A 373 30.23 38.59 6.19
CA ILE A 373 30.42 39.26 4.89
C ILE A 373 31.81 39.89 4.84
N ASP A 374 32.25 40.60 5.88
CA ASP A 374 33.58 41.21 5.92
C ASP A 374 34.71 40.17 5.78
N HIS A 375 34.57 38.98 6.38
CA HIS A 375 35.56 37.91 6.29
C HIS A 375 35.51 37.17 4.94
N ALA A 376 34.30 36.88 4.43
CA ALA A 376 34.10 36.07 3.23
C ALA A 376 34.19 36.85 1.91
N GLN A 377 34.12 38.19 1.96
CA GLN A 377 34.09 39.07 0.78
C GLN A 377 35.26 38.86 -0.19
N HIS A 378 36.45 38.55 0.31
CA HIS A 378 37.62 38.34 -0.55
C HIS A 378 37.60 36.97 -1.25
N MET A 379 36.87 35.99 -0.70
CA MET A 379 36.81 34.60 -1.18
C MET A 379 35.61 34.36 -2.10
N LEU A 380 34.49 35.04 -1.85
CA LEU A 380 33.24 34.89 -2.59
C LEU A 380 33.10 35.84 -3.79
N LYS A 381 34.02 36.80 -3.96
CA LYS A 381 34.09 37.66 -5.16
C LYS A 381 34.59 36.93 -6.41
N THR A 382 35.38 35.89 -6.24
CA THR A 382 35.88 35.05 -7.33
C THR A 382 34.93 33.89 -7.61
N PRO A 383 34.99 33.27 -8.79
CA PRO A 383 34.25 32.04 -9.06
C PRO A 383 34.60 30.95 -8.03
N PRO A 384 33.62 30.14 -7.58
CA PRO A 384 33.84 29.12 -6.57
C PRO A 384 34.81 28.02 -7.07
N THR A 385 35.53 27.43 -6.14
CA THR A 385 36.45 26.30 -6.35
C THR A 385 36.11 25.17 -5.37
N ALA A 386 36.70 23.98 -5.54
CA ALA A 386 36.41 22.82 -4.68
C ALA A 386 36.70 23.04 -3.17
N VAL A 387 37.54 24.02 -2.81
CA VAL A 387 37.86 24.36 -1.41
C VAL A 387 36.99 25.48 -0.85
N THR A 388 36.29 26.22 -1.72
CA THR A 388 35.53 27.42 -1.34
C THR A 388 34.43 27.10 -0.32
N GLU A 389 33.77 25.95 -0.42
CA GLU A 389 32.75 25.52 0.55
C GLU A 389 33.35 25.36 1.96
N HIS A 390 34.49 24.68 2.08
CA HIS A 390 35.16 24.49 3.37
C HIS A 390 35.61 25.81 3.98
N ASP A 391 36.28 26.64 3.18
CA ASP A 391 36.83 27.93 3.63
C ASP A 391 35.72 28.89 4.12
N VAL A 392 34.58 28.91 3.42
CA VAL A 392 33.42 29.74 3.77
C VAL A 392 32.79 29.29 5.09
N ASN A 393 32.69 27.97 5.33
CA ASN A 393 32.21 27.45 6.61
C ASN A 393 33.16 27.79 7.78
N VAL A 394 34.48 27.72 7.56
CA VAL A 394 35.47 28.16 8.56
C VAL A 394 35.33 29.66 8.86
N ALA A 395 35.17 30.49 7.83
CA ALA A 395 34.94 31.93 7.99
C ALA A 395 33.63 32.22 8.76
N PHE A 396 32.58 31.43 8.52
CA PHE A 396 31.32 31.54 9.24
C PHE A 396 31.44 31.17 10.72
N GLN A 397 32.14 30.08 11.05
CA GLN A 397 32.44 29.71 12.44
C GLN A 397 33.26 30.78 13.16
N GLN A 398 34.27 31.36 12.50
CA GLN A 398 35.06 32.46 13.05
C GLN A 398 34.20 33.72 13.32
N ALA A 399 33.28 34.04 12.40
CA ALA A 399 32.35 35.15 12.59
C ALA A 399 31.42 34.90 13.80
N ALA A 400 30.92 33.68 13.96
CA ALA A 400 30.10 33.29 15.11
C ALA A 400 30.85 33.42 16.44
N HIS A 401 32.09 32.95 16.51
CA HIS A 401 32.93 33.10 17.71
C HIS A 401 33.22 34.58 18.03
N LYS A 402 33.44 35.42 17.01
CA LYS A 402 33.72 36.85 17.21
C LYS A 402 32.53 37.62 17.77
N VAL A 403 31.32 37.20 17.42
CA VAL A 403 30.06 37.79 17.90
C VAL A 403 29.64 37.22 19.27
N LEU A 404 30.39 36.25 19.81
CA LEU A 404 30.06 35.54 21.05
C LEU A 404 28.69 34.85 20.93
N LEU A 405 28.48 34.08 19.86
CA LEU A 405 27.28 33.28 19.73
C LEU A 405 27.26 32.21 20.84
N ASP A 406 26.38 32.38 21.83
CA ASP A 406 26.36 31.61 23.08
C ASP A 406 25.97 30.12 22.95
N ASP A 407 25.65 29.63 21.74
CA ASP A 407 25.11 28.28 21.52
C ASP A 407 26.03 27.44 20.62
N ASP A 408 27.05 26.84 21.23
CA ASP A 408 28.03 25.98 20.55
C ASP A 408 27.39 24.74 19.87
N ASN A 409 26.19 24.34 20.30
CA ASN A 409 25.47 23.18 19.74
C ASN A 409 24.73 23.50 18.43
N LEU A 410 24.58 24.78 18.09
CA LEU A 410 23.80 25.24 16.94
C LEU A 410 24.63 25.27 15.66
N LEU A 411 25.92 25.61 15.75
CA LEU A 411 26.81 25.72 14.59
C LEU A 411 26.96 24.41 13.80
N PRO A 412 27.05 23.22 14.42
CA PRO A 412 27.10 21.95 13.69
C PRO A 412 25.83 21.63 12.89
N LEU A 413 24.69 22.27 13.19
CA LEU A 413 23.43 22.07 12.49
C LEU A 413 23.30 22.96 11.24
N LEU A 414 24.19 23.93 11.06
CA LEU A 414 24.17 24.87 9.94
C LEU A 414 25.40 24.64 9.06
N HIS A 415 25.17 24.43 7.77
CA HIS A 415 26.22 24.23 6.79
C HIS A 415 26.01 25.14 5.59
N LEU A 416 27.00 25.96 5.26
CA LEU A 416 26.96 26.77 4.05
C LEU A 416 27.35 25.91 2.85
N THR A 417 26.51 25.90 1.83
CA THR A 417 26.72 25.11 0.60
C THR A 417 27.18 26.03 -0.53
N ILE A 418 27.98 25.50 -1.46
CA ILE A 418 28.40 26.22 -2.66
C ILE A 418 28.04 25.38 -3.89
N ASP A 419 27.22 25.93 -4.79
CA ASP A 419 26.94 25.29 -6.07
C ASP A 419 28.14 25.47 -7.02
N TYR A 420 28.92 24.39 -7.20
CA TYR A 420 30.07 24.33 -8.09
C TYR A 420 29.96 23.11 -9.02
N GLN A 421 30.01 23.35 -10.34
CA GLN A 421 29.79 22.34 -11.39
C GLN A 421 30.83 21.19 -11.44
N GLY A 422 31.81 21.14 -10.55
CA GLY A 422 32.74 20.00 -10.46
C GLY A 422 32.20 18.74 -9.78
N LYS A 423 30.93 18.71 -9.36
CA LYS A 423 30.29 17.53 -8.74
C LYS A 423 29.74 16.50 -9.74
N GLU A 424 29.75 16.76 -11.05
CA GLU A 424 29.51 15.73 -12.07
C GLU A 424 30.82 15.25 -12.68
N GLY A 425 31.19 13.99 -12.44
CA GLY A 425 32.29 13.37 -13.16
C GLY A 425 32.95 12.17 -12.51
N LYS A 426 32.23 11.04 -12.38
CA LYS A 426 32.81 9.70 -12.53
C LYS A 426 31.75 8.60 -12.70
N ASP A 427 31.02 8.64 -13.82
CA ASP A 427 30.52 7.41 -14.41
C ASP A 427 31.60 6.85 -15.36
N PRO A 428 32.03 5.59 -15.21
CA PRO A 428 32.95 4.98 -16.15
C PRO A 428 32.20 4.69 -17.46
N THR A 429 32.76 5.25 -18.53
CA THR A 429 32.43 5.02 -19.94
C THR A 429 32.02 3.58 -20.26
N GLY A 430 30.76 3.40 -20.68
CA GLY A 430 30.25 2.22 -21.35
C GLY A 430 29.36 2.63 -22.52
N THR A 431 29.93 2.63 -23.72
CA THR A 431 29.27 2.84 -25.01
C THR A 431 27.92 2.14 -25.14
N ARG A 432 26.87 2.88 -25.51
CA ARG A 432 25.77 2.38 -26.36
C ARG A 432 25.05 3.53 -27.07
N GLU A 433 25.16 3.52 -28.39
CA GLU A 433 24.46 4.40 -29.31
C GLU A 433 22.95 4.13 -29.28
N GLY A 434 22.14 5.19 -29.30
CA GLY A 434 20.75 5.15 -29.74
C GLY A 434 19.70 5.38 -28.65
N ALA A 435 19.39 6.65 -28.36
CA ALA A 435 18.03 7.13 -28.08
C ALA A 435 18.01 8.67 -28.04
N THR A 436 16.93 9.23 -28.57
CA THR A 436 16.50 10.64 -28.70
C THR A 436 16.83 11.59 -27.53
N PRO A 437 17.12 12.88 -27.79
CA PRO A 437 17.37 13.87 -26.74
C PRO A 437 16.07 14.29 -26.05
N PRO A 438 16.04 14.43 -24.70
CA PRO A 438 15.05 15.27 -24.05
C PRO A 438 15.48 16.73 -24.19
N GLN A 439 14.59 17.54 -24.74
CA GLN A 439 14.73 18.98 -24.83
C GLN A 439 14.36 19.63 -23.48
N ASP A 440 15.08 20.71 -23.17
CA ASP A 440 14.85 21.68 -22.09
C ASP A 440 15.33 21.32 -20.67
N SER A 441 16.64 21.05 -20.53
CA SER A 441 17.38 21.65 -19.42
C SER A 441 18.17 22.84 -19.96
N SER A 442 17.74 24.06 -19.61
CA SER A 442 18.55 25.26 -19.85
C SER A 442 19.94 25.04 -19.24
N PRO A 443 21.04 25.41 -19.92
CA PRO A 443 22.36 25.33 -19.31
C PRO A 443 22.37 26.25 -18.09
N ARG A 444 22.42 25.69 -16.87
CA ARG A 444 22.63 26.47 -15.65
C ARG A 444 23.93 27.25 -15.84
N GLU A 445 23.82 28.57 -16.04
CA GLU A 445 24.98 29.45 -16.18
C GLU A 445 25.88 29.28 -14.94
N VAL A 446 27.20 29.16 -15.16
CA VAL A 446 28.15 29.10 -14.05
C VAL A 446 27.94 30.35 -13.20
N PRO A 447 27.69 30.21 -11.88
CA PRO A 447 27.46 31.37 -11.05
C PRO A 447 28.67 32.32 -11.18
N PRO A 448 28.47 33.59 -11.58
CA PRO A 448 29.56 34.48 -11.95
C PRO A 448 30.46 34.84 -10.76
N THR A 449 29.99 34.59 -9.53
CA THR A 449 30.69 34.85 -8.27
C THR A 449 30.32 33.77 -7.25
N GLY A 450 31.20 33.50 -6.28
CA GLY A 450 30.87 32.65 -5.14
C GLY A 450 29.65 33.12 -4.35
N TRP A 451 29.36 34.43 -4.33
CA TRP A 451 28.13 34.97 -3.72
C TRP A 451 26.85 34.47 -4.38
N ALA A 452 26.84 34.31 -5.70
CA ALA A 452 25.69 33.77 -6.43
C ALA A 452 25.54 32.24 -6.25
N ALA A 453 26.60 31.57 -5.81
CA ALA A 453 26.64 30.13 -5.57
C ALA A 453 26.37 29.75 -4.11
N LEU A 454 26.28 30.73 -3.20
CA LEU A 454 26.17 30.50 -1.76
C LEU A 454 24.75 30.07 -1.36
N GLY A 455 24.66 28.94 -0.69
CA GLY A 455 23.47 28.41 -0.05
C GLY A 455 23.64 28.19 1.44
N LEU A 456 22.54 27.94 2.12
CA LEU A 456 22.50 27.54 3.53
C LEU A 456 21.68 26.26 3.63
N ALA A 457 22.30 25.22 4.19
CA ALA A 457 21.66 23.97 4.55
C ALA A 457 21.54 23.90 6.08
N TYR A 458 20.34 23.60 6.56
CA TYR A 458 20.08 23.38 7.98
C TYR A 458 19.70 21.93 8.22
N LYS A 459 20.47 21.24 9.08
CA LYS A 459 20.26 19.84 9.43
C LYS A 459 19.16 19.71 10.48
N VAL A 460 17.93 19.56 10.00
CA VAL A 460 16.75 19.36 10.85
C VAL A 460 16.85 18.03 11.59
N GLN A 461 16.64 18.07 12.90
CA GLN A 461 16.59 16.87 13.73
C GLN A 461 15.18 16.28 13.76
N TRP A 462 15.07 14.96 13.94
CA TRP A 462 13.78 14.33 14.24
C TRP A 462 13.14 14.97 15.48
N PRO A 463 11.82 15.18 15.50
CA PRO A 463 10.78 14.85 14.50
C PRO A 463 10.48 16.01 13.53
N LEU A 464 11.22 17.11 13.59
CA LEU A 464 10.82 18.37 12.95
C LEU A 464 10.94 18.35 11.42
N HIS A 465 11.60 17.35 10.85
CA HIS A 465 11.68 17.16 9.41
C HIS A 465 10.32 16.87 8.74
N ILE A 466 9.30 16.46 9.52
CA ILE A 466 7.91 16.38 9.04
C ILE A 466 7.42 17.76 8.56
N LEU A 467 7.79 18.82 9.30
CA LEU A 467 7.39 20.18 8.99
C LEU A 467 8.40 20.89 8.08
N PHE A 468 9.69 20.69 8.34
CA PHE A 468 10.78 21.26 7.55
C PHE A 468 11.25 20.28 6.50
N THR A 469 10.38 20.05 5.52
CA THR A 469 10.72 19.26 4.35
C THR A 469 11.82 19.94 3.53
N PRO A 470 12.68 19.19 2.82
CA PRO A 470 13.66 19.79 1.90
C PRO A 470 13.05 20.80 0.93
N ALA A 471 11.85 20.56 0.40
CA ALA A 471 11.13 21.53 -0.44
C ALA A 471 10.81 22.85 0.29
N VAL A 472 10.42 22.78 1.58
CA VAL A 472 10.17 23.98 2.40
C VAL A 472 11.48 24.73 2.69
N LEU A 473 12.59 24.01 2.88
CA LEU A 473 13.91 24.61 3.11
C LEU A 473 14.50 25.23 1.84
N GLU A 474 14.32 24.59 0.68
CA GLU A 474 14.70 25.11 -0.63
C GLU A 474 13.93 26.38 -0.98
N ASN A 475 12.61 26.42 -0.78
CA ASN A 475 11.81 27.64 -0.99
C ASN A 475 12.31 28.81 -0.13
N ARG A 476 12.73 28.53 1.12
CA ARG A 476 13.32 29.54 2.02
C ARG A 476 14.73 29.98 1.60
N GLN A 477 15.45 29.15 0.84
CA GLN A 477 16.76 29.46 0.29
C GLN A 477 16.65 30.37 -0.95
N TYR A 478 15.65 30.17 -1.81
CA TYR A 478 15.50 30.92 -3.06
C TYR A 478 14.57 32.13 -2.99
N GLY A 479 13.83 32.30 -1.88
CA GLY A 479 12.99 33.49 -1.67
C GLY A 479 11.81 33.59 -2.62
N GLU A 480 11.35 32.48 -3.21
CA GLU A 480 10.10 32.44 -3.95
C GLU A 480 8.95 32.33 -2.94
N ALA A 481 8.20 33.43 -2.82
CA ALA A 481 6.98 33.55 -2.01
C ALA A 481 5.73 33.30 -2.85
#